data_AF-A0A930XSQ2-F1
#
_entry.id   AF-A0A930XSQ2-F1
#
_cell.length_a   1.000
_cell.length_b   1.000
_cell.length_c   1.000
_cell.angle_alpha   90.00
_cell.angle_beta   90.00
_cell.angle_gamma   90.00
#
_symmetry.space_group_name_H-M   'P 1'
#
loop_
_entity.id
_entity.type
_entity.pdbx_description
1 polymer ?
#
loop_
_entity_poly.entity_id
_entity_poly.type
_entity_poly.pdbx_seq_one_letter_code
_entity_poly.pdbx_strand_id
1 'polypeptide(L)' 'MPYSLDLRVKVISFLESGHGITETARIFGINRATIYRWLDRPNLAHTPVTTRKRKIDVHK' A
#
# COMPACT_ATOMS: atom_id res chain seq x y z
N MET A 1 -7.51 1.90 7.64
CA MET A 1 -6.60 3.05 7.51
C MET A 1 -5.67 2.85 6.34
N PRO A 2 -5.53 3.82 5.41
CA PRO A 2 -4.49 3.76 4.40
C PRO A 2 -3.13 4.08 5.03
N TYR A 3 -2.17 3.17 4.89
CA TYR A 3 -0.78 3.45 5.24
C TYR A 3 -0.18 4.42 4.21
N SER A 4 0.66 5.36 4.65
CA SER A 4 1.37 6.31 3.79
C SER A 4 2.29 5.60 2.79
N LEU A 5 2.57 6.27 1.66
CA LEU A 5 3.44 5.71 0.62
C LEU A 5 4.85 5.50 1.18
N ASP A 6 5.36 6.47 1.94
CA ASP A 6 6.70 6.44 2.55
C ASP A 6 6.89 5.21 3.44
N LEU A 7 5.86 4.89 4.25
CA LEU A 7 5.92 3.73 5.13
C LEU A 7 5.99 2.42 4.33
N ARG A 8 5.22 2.30 3.24
CA ARG A 8 5.26 1.10 2.38
C ARG A 8 6.63 0.94 1.72
N VAL A 9 7.19 2.03 1.20
CA VAL A 9 8.53 2.03 0.57
C VAL A 9 9.59 1.64 1.59
N LYS A 10 9.53 2.18 2.81
CA LYS A 10 10.47 1.84 3.89
C LYS A 10 10.38 0.37 4.30
N VAL A 11 9.17 -0.18 4.37
CA VAL A 11 8.93 -1.60 4.68
C VAL A 11 9.49 -2.50 3.58
N ILE A 12 9.28 -2.16 2.30
CA ILE A 12 9.83 -2.95 1.18
C ILE A 12 11.35 -2.87 1.13
N SER A 13 11.93 -1.67 1.28
CA SER A 13 13.39 -1.50 1.33
C SER A 13 14.03 -2.32 2.47
N PHE A 14 13.34 -2.40 3.62
CA PHE A 14 13.78 -3.23 4.74
C PHE A 14 13.72 -4.73 4.40
N LEU A 15 12.69 -5.20 3.70
CA LEU A 15 12.61 -6.58 3.21
C LEU A 15 13.69 -6.90 2.16
N GLU A 16 13.93 -5.99 1.22
CA GLU A 16 14.98 -6.12 0.20
C GLU A 16 16.38 -6.17 0.81
N SER A 17 16.58 -5.56 1.97
CA SER A 17 17.83 -5.64 2.74
C SER A 17 18.08 -7.04 3.36
N GLY A 18 17.16 -8.00 3.15
CA GLY A 18 17.31 -9.39 3.59
C GLY A 18 16.59 -9.73 4.89
N HIS A 19 15.82 -8.80 5.45
CA HIS A 19 15.06 -9.05 6.67
C HIS A 19 13.80 -9.90 6.41
N GLY A 20 13.42 -10.70 7.41
CA GLY A 20 12.24 -11.55 7.31
C GLY A 20 10.92 -10.77 7.39
N ILE A 21 9.86 -11.30 6.78
CA ILE A 21 8.50 -10.73 6.85
C ILE A 21 8.00 -10.65 8.30
N THR A 22 8.28 -11.67 9.11
CA THR A 22 7.87 -11.73 10.53
C THR A 22 8.59 -10.68 11.37
N GLU A 23 9.87 -10.46 11.11
CA GLU A 23 10.69 -9.45 11.78
C GLU A 23 10.21 -8.04 11.41
N THR A 24 10.03 -7.80 10.11
CA THR A 24 9.51 -6.54 9.58
C THR A 24 8.13 -6.20 10.17
N ALA A 25 7.24 -7.18 10.24
CA ALA A 25 5.92 -7.01 10.87
C ALA A 25 6.01 -6.56 12.33
N ARG A 26 6.95 -7.12 13.11
CA ARG A 26 7.18 -6.74 14.50
C ARG A 26 7.78 -5.34 14.63
N ILE A 27 8.78 -5.01 13.83
CA ILE A 27 9.50 -3.73 13.87
C ILE A 27 8.56 -2.58 13.49
N PHE A 28 7.79 -2.74 12.42
CA PHE A 28 6.91 -1.69 11.93
C PHE A 28 5.49 -1.72 12.56
N GLY A 29 5.18 -2.75 13.35
CA GLY A 29 3.85 -2.92 13.97
C GLY A 29 2.74 -3.17 12.94
N ILE A 30 3.06 -3.80 11.82
CA ILE A 30 2.14 -4.03 10.70
C ILE A 30 1.78 -5.51 10.65
N ASN A 31 0.51 -5.83 10.42
CA ASN A 31 0.10 -7.21 10.19
C ASN A 31 0.82 -7.79 8.95
N ARG A 32 1.34 -9.02 9.07
CA ARG A 32 1.96 -9.78 7.98
C ARG A 32 1.09 -9.84 6.73
N ALA A 33 -0.23 -9.99 6.89
CA ALA A 33 -1.17 -10.01 5.77
C ALA A 33 -1.14 -8.73 4.92
N THR A 34 -0.90 -7.57 5.56
CA THR A 34 -0.75 -6.29 4.86
C THR A 34 0.55 -6.25 4.05
N ILE A 35 1.64 -6.78 4.60
CA ILE A 35 2.93 -6.86 3.91
C ILE A 35 2.81 -7.75 2.67
N TYR A 36 2.19 -8.93 2.80
CA TYR A 36 1.91 -9.81 1.66
C TYR A 36 1.07 -9.10 0.58
N ARG A 37 0.04 -8.34 0.96
CA ARG A 37 -0.75 -7.54 0.00
C ARG A 37 0.05 -6.47 -0.73
N TRP A 38 1.11 -5.94 -0.13
CA TRP A 38 1.97 -4.96 -0.79
C TRP A 38 2.96 -5.61 -1.74
N LEU A 39 3.51 -6.77 -1.38
CA LEU A 39 4.37 -7.56 -2.26
C LEU A 39 3.64 -8.05 -3.51
N ASP A 40 2.35 -8.35 -3.39
CA ASP A 40 1.51 -8.79 -4.51
C ASP A 40 1.13 -7.63 -5.48
N ARG A 41 1.34 -6.37 -5.06
CA ARG A 41 0.95 -5.22 -5.89
C ARG A 41 2.10 -4.74 -6.77
N PRO A 42 1.84 -4.46 -8.07
CA PRO A 42 2.85 -3.85 -8.95
C PRO A 42 3.08 -2.36 -8.64
N ASN A 43 2.11 -1.68 -8.01
CA ASN A 43 2.23 -0.28 -7.62
C ASN A 43 1.80 -0.08 -6.16
N LEU A 44 2.70 0.52 -5.37
CA LEU A 44 2.49 0.82 -3.95
C LEU A 44 1.61 2.05 -3.71
N ALA A 45 1.43 2.89 -4.73
CA ALA A 45 0.57 4.05 -4.65
C ALA A 45 -0.87 3.67 -4.28
N HIS A 46 -1.58 4.63 -3.70
CA HIS A 46 -3.01 4.45 -3.48
C HIS A 46 -3.71 4.31 -4.83
N THR A 47 -4.73 3.46 -4.88
CA THR A 47 -5.62 3.43 -6.04
C THR A 47 -6.41 4.73 -6.02
N PRO A 48 -6.29 5.60 -7.04
CA PRO A 48 -7.03 6.85 -7.05
C PRO A 48 -8.53 6.53 -7.08
N VAL A 49 -9.28 7.09 -6.14
CA VAL A 49 -10.74 6.98 -6.15
C VAL A 49 -11.24 7.94 -7.20
N THR A 50 -11.76 7.39 -8.31
CA THR A 50 -12.42 8.18 -9.34
C THR A 50 -13.90 8.35 -9.01
N THR A 51 -14.43 9.57 -9.19
CA THR A 51 -15.86 9.81 -9.09
C THR A 51 -16.56 9.18 -10.30
N ARG A 52 -17.64 8.43 -10.05
CA ARG A 52 -18.46 7.88 -11.13
C ARG A 52 -19.06 9.03 -11.94
N LYS A 53 -18.92 8.99 -13.27
CA LYS A 53 -19.60 9.93 -14.17
C LYS A 53 -21.12 9.83 -13.95
N ARG A 54 -21.75 10.92 -13.51
CA ARG A 54 -23.21 10.99 -13.36
C ARG A 54 -23.80 11.67 -14.59
N LYS A 55 -25.09 11.42 -14.85
CA LYS A 55 -25.80 12.06 -15.98
C LYS A 55 -25.76 13.59 -15.92
N ILE A 56 -25.74 14.15 -14.71
CA ILE A 56 -25.64 15.61 -14.47
C ILE A 56 -24.30 16.21 -14.94
N ASP A 57 -23.22 15.42 -15.03
CA ASP A 57 -21.92 15.91 -15.51
C ASP A 57 -21.87 16.07 -17.03
N VAL A 58 -22.89 15.56 -17.76
CA VAL A 58 -22.96 15.61 -19.24
C VAL A 58 -23.47 16.97 -19.74
N HIS A 59 -24.08 17.79 -18.87
CA HIS A 59 -24.76 19.05 -19.26
C HIS A 59 -24.06 20.30 -18.70
N LYS A 60 -22.77 20.20 -18.33
CA LYS A 60 -21.96 21.30 -17.79
C LYS A 60 -20.76 21.55 -18.70
#